data_AF-A0A2V8KK82-F1
#
_entry.id   AF-A0A2V8KK82-F1
#
_cell.length_a   1.000
_cell.length_b   1.000
_cell.length_c   1.000
_cell.angle_alpha   90.00
_cell.angle_beta   90.00
_cell.angle_gamma   90.00
#
_symmetry.space_group_name_H-M   'P 1'
#
loop_
_entity.id
_entity.type
_entity.pdbx_description
1 polymer ?
#
loop_
_entity_poly.entity_id
_entity_poly.type
_entity_poly.pdbx_seq_one_letter_code
_entity_poly.pdbx_strand_id
1 'polypeptide(L)'
;MSKLARAGLLILSICLSAPLARAQVQQSSSDSASVIRATTRLVQLDVVVTDSSGHPPKDHLGEKDFTILEDGKPQKLSFFSFQQLEGQEKRQRPLPPQLPPHVATNRPEYCRAVGPPVILLLDGINTPVENQIVVRQQMLKFMADHFDPHLRIAVFLLGNELTVLQDFTSNPALLTAALQKYRSQGSAAGRMGGADVQLQPPSFDGPNLPPQAAAQGGAGSGLDSNGRSLMNIGYALARFEKESNASSMEMRVAHTADALSSIARYLAGFPGRKVVIWFSASFPLNLSVVDPADFDVYRSYADRIRTTTNLLSDAQVAIYTVDAGGLKGNLISDPSDTGRDANGRMALTVDAHMNANSKEVFERFNKEDSLAKVAQETGGRVFLNTNDFDRAIVESVRDSSTFYQVGYYPDHKKWDGKFHTIKVKVAGDGLAVRHRRGYYATDPEKWRKSGEGEMNVALEKDIISTGVLFYARAMPPSDNADVKVEFLVDPHTITFETQSENQHECNLEFQVQAFTPEGKLVKAEVQQAEAPLKQDTYDRIEKNGLPMPVSIKLAPGQYLLHLGVRDNRTGQFGTSDLPLTIGEAAAH
;
A
#
# COMPACT_ATOMS: atom_id res chain seq x y z
N MET A 1 -2.87 -21.49 -102.55
CA MET A 1 -3.77 -20.82 -101.58
C MET A 1 -3.37 -21.25 -100.18
N SER A 2 -3.18 -20.25 -99.33
CA SER A 2 -2.16 -20.14 -98.28
C SER A 2 -2.39 -21.01 -97.05
N LYS A 3 -1.28 -21.61 -96.58
CA LYS A 3 -1.16 -22.35 -95.32
C LYS A 3 -0.13 -21.65 -94.43
N LEU A 4 -0.49 -21.54 -93.15
CA LEU A 4 0.34 -21.67 -91.95
C LEU A 4 1.66 -20.89 -91.84
N ALA A 5 1.79 -20.12 -90.75
CA ALA A 5 3.07 -19.94 -90.08
C ALA A 5 2.89 -19.89 -88.56
N ARG A 6 3.55 -20.85 -87.90
CA ARG A 6 3.82 -20.96 -86.47
C ARG A 6 5.00 -20.06 -86.09
N ALA A 7 5.01 -19.68 -84.79
CA ALA A 7 6.18 -19.45 -83.92
C ALA A 7 7.14 -18.30 -84.32
N GLY A 8 7.70 -17.48 -83.44
CA GLY A 8 7.79 -17.46 -81.98
C GLY A 8 9.04 -16.65 -81.62
N LEU A 9 8.99 -15.93 -80.50
CA LEU A 9 10.10 -15.30 -79.76
C LEU A 9 10.72 -13.99 -80.31
N LEU A 10 10.49 -12.86 -79.62
CA LEU A 10 11.48 -12.31 -78.69
C LEU A 10 10.84 -11.25 -77.79
N ILE A 11 11.17 -11.34 -76.50
CA ILE A 11 10.78 -10.45 -75.41
C ILE A 11 11.59 -9.14 -75.52
N LEU A 12 10.93 -7.99 -75.41
CA LEU A 12 11.57 -6.77 -74.92
C LEU A 12 10.58 -6.01 -74.03
N SER A 13 10.88 -6.01 -72.74
CA SER A 13 10.16 -5.27 -71.70
C SER A 13 10.28 -3.76 -71.92
N ILE A 14 9.14 -3.08 -72.01
CA ILE A 14 9.03 -1.64 -71.73
C ILE A 14 7.81 -1.46 -70.83
N CYS A 15 8.08 -1.14 -69.56
CA CYS A 15 7.08 -0.73 -68.58
C CYS A 15 6.49 0.61 -69.02
N LEU A 16 5.18 0.64 -69.31
CA LEU A 16 4.41 1.87 -69.43
C LEU A 16 3.24 1.82 -68.45
N SER A 17 3.32 2.70 -67.45
CA SER A 17 2.32 2.99 -66.44
C SER A 17 1.10 3.69 -67.04
N ALA A 18 -0.10 3.14 -66.79
CA ALA A 18 -1.39 3.81 -67.00
C ALA A 18 -2.14 3.90 -65.66
N PRO A 19 -2.84 5.02 -65.36
CA PRO A 19 -3.46 5.24 -64.06
C PRO A 19 -4.79 4.47 -63.96
N LEU A 20 -4.91 3.61 -62.95
CA LEU A 20 -6.17 3.02 -62.53
C LEU A 20 -6.92 4.03 -61.65
N ALA A 21 -8.09 4.45 -62.11
CA ALA A 21 -9.04 5.23 -61.35
C ALA A 21 -9.39 4.51 -60.04
N ARG A 22 -9.06 5.13 -58.90
CA ARG A 22 -9.36 4.62 -57.57
C ARG A 22 -10.80 5.01 -57.24
N ALA A 23 -11.72 4.04 -57.27
CA ALA A 23 -13.04 4.21 -56.69
C ALA A 23 -12.86 4.56 -55.19
N GLN A 24 -13.24 5.77 -54.79
CA GLN A 24 -13.35 6.13 -53.39
C GLN A 24 -14.53 5.36 -52.80
N VAL A 25 -14.24 4.31 -52.04
CA VAL A 25 -15.19 3.77 -51.08
C VAL A 25 -15.39 4.85 -50.03
N GLN A 26 -16.57 5.45 -50.04
CA GLN A 26 -17.00 6.45 -49.09
C GLN A 26 -17.08 5.78 -47.72
N GLN A 27 -16.12 6.09 -46.85
CA GLN A 27 -16.14 5.74 -45.44
C GLN A 27 -17.38 6.41 -44.84
N SER A 28 -18.43 5.64 -44.62
CA SER A 28 -19.51 6.04 -43.73
C SER A 28 -18.88 6.27 -42.36
N SER A 29 -18.73 7.53 -41.97
CA SER A 29 -18.49 7.94 -40.60
C SER A 29 -19.64 7.40 -39.77
N SER A 30 -19.43 6.25 -39.11
CA SER A 30 -20.29 5.85 -38.01
C SER A 30 -20.20 6.97 -36.99
N ASP A 31 -21.32 7.68 -36.81
CA ASP A 31 -21.55 8.57 -35.68
C ASP A 31 -21.10 7.81 -34.43
N SER A 32 -20.01 8.27 -33.80
CA SER A 32 -19.61 7.77 -32.50
C SER A 32 -20.76 8.12 -31.57
N ALA A 33 -21.63 7.15 -31.30
CA ALA A 33 -22.66 7.27 -30.28
C ALA A 33 -21.99 7.86 -29.04
N SER A 34 -22.48 9.00 -28.59
CA SER A 34 -21.98 9.67 -27.39
C SER A 34 -22.14 8.71 -26.22
N VAL A 35 -21.08 7.98 -25.88
CA VAL A 35 -21.05 7.15 -24.67
C VAL A 35 -21.02 8.13 -23.51
N ILE A 36 -22.15 8.29 -22.82
CA ILE A 36 -22.23 9.06 -21.58
C ILE A 36 -21.45 8.28 -20.52
N ARG A 37 -20.15 8.56 -20.39
CA ARG A 37 -19.32 8.02 -19.30
C ARG A 37 -19.54 8.87 -18.06
N ALA A 38 -20.47 8.46 -17.20
CA ALA A 38 -20.67 9.08 -15.90
C ALA A 38 -20.05 8.22 -14.80
N THR A 39 -18.76 8.39 -14.53
CA THR A 39 -18.14 7.81 -13.31
C THR A 39 -18.60 8.63 -12.09
N THR A 40 -19.52 8.08 -11.30
CA THR A 40 -19.87 8.64 -9.98
C THR A 40 -19.03 7.96 -8.90
N ARG A 41 -18.25 8.74 -8.12
CA ARG A 41 -17.56 8.22 -6.94
C ARG A 41 -18.49 8.27 -5.74
N LEU A 42 -18.79 7.12 -5.15
CA LEU A 42 -19.39 7.07 -3.82
C LEU A 42 -18.28 7.32 -2.79
N VAL A 43 -18.41 8.36 -1.99
CA VAL A 43 -17.52 8.61 -0.85
C VAL A 43 -18.13 7.93 0.37
N GLN A 44 -17.55 6.80 0.77
CA GLN A 44 -17.98 6.03 1.93
C GLN A 44 -17.09 6.31 3.15
N LEU A 45 -17.68 6.55 4.32
CA LEU A 45 -16.98 6.88 5.56
C LEU A 45 -17.44 5.97 6.68
N ASP A 46 -16.48 5.51 7.48
CA ASP A 46 -16.75 4.88 8.77
C ASP A 46 -16.58 5.91 9.89
N VAL A 47 -17.66 6.17 10.61
CA VAL A 47 -17.75 7.17 11.66
C VAL A 47 -17.90 6.47 13.01
N VAL A 48 -16.92 6.62 13.89
CA VAL A 48 -17.06 6.21 15.29
C VAL A 48 -17.60 7.38 16.08
N VAL A 49 -18.63 7.11 16.87
CA VAL A 49 -19.18 8.07 17.83
C VAL A 49 -19.05 7.46 19.21
N THR A 50 -18.47 8.21 20.15
CA THR A 50 -18.36 7.80 21.55
C THR A 50 -18.90 8.87 22.48
N ASP A 51 -19.34 8.46 23.65
CA ASP A 51 -19.60 9.35 24.78
C ASP A 51 -18.30 9.84 25.43
N SER A 52 -18.44 10.65 26.48
CA SER A 52 -17.33 11.17 27.28
C SER A 52 -16.51 10.08 27.99
N SER A 53 -17.04 8.86 28.11
CA SER A 53 -16.36 7.71 28.70
C SER A 53 -15.65 6.84 27.64
N GLY A 54 -15.70 7.23 26.36
CA GLY A 54 -15.09 6.50 25.26
C GLY A 54 -15.84 5.22 24.84
N HIS A 55 -17.12 5.11 25.18
CA HIS A 55 -17.99 4.00 24.77
C HIS A 55 -18.99 4.46 23.72
N PRO A 56 -19.52 3.56 22.87
CA PRO A 56 -20.64 3.91 21.99
C PRO A 56 -21.81 4.51 22.77
N PRO A 57 -22.51 5.52 22.23
CA PRO A 57 -23.66 6.12 22.91
C PRO A 57 -24.75 5.06 23.18
N LYS A 58 -25.43 5.19 24.33
CA LYS A 58 -26.49 4.24 24.74
C LYS A 58 -27.67 4.24 23.78
N ASP A 59 -28.04 5.42 23.30
CA ASP A 59 -29.11 5.59 22.32
C ASP A 59 -28.52 5.56 20.91
N HIS A 60 -29.14 4.76 20.03
CA HIS A 60 -28.73 4.70 18.63
C HIS A 60 -29.04 6.02 17.93
N LEU A 61 -28.06 6.54 17.21
CA LEU A 61 -28.21 7.75 16.40
C LEU A 61 -28.77 7.38 15.03
N GLY A 62 -29.72 8.17 14.54
CA GLY A 62 -30.30 8.02 13.22
C GLY A 62 -29.60 8.88 12.17
N GLU A 63 -29.91 8.65 10.89
CA GLU A 63 -29.37 9.43 9.76
C GLU A 63 -29.51 10.95 9.96
N LYS A 64 -30.65 11.39 10.53
CA LYS A 64 -30.98 12.80 10.76
C LYS A 64 -30.05 13.49 11.76
N ASP A 65 -29.35 12.73 12.58
CA ASP A 65 -28.41 13.25 13.58
C ASP A 65 -27.05 13.59 12.95
N PHE A 66 -26.81 13.17 11.70
CA PHE A 66 -25.53 13.36 11.01
C PHE A 66 -25.60 14.49 9.99
N THR A 67 -24.59 15.36 10.02
CA THR A 67 -24.34 16.36 8.98
C THR A 67 -22.95 16.15 8.41
N ILE A 68 -22.87 15.85 7.11
CA ILE A 68 -21.61 15.67 6.39
C ILE A 68 -21.30 16.94 5.60
N LEU A 69 -20.08 17.45 5.75
CA LEU A 69 -19.57 18.57 4.98
C LEU A 69 -18.36 18.13 4.17
N GLU A 70 -18.34 18.43 2.88
CA GLU A 70 -17.16 18.35 2.01
C GLU A 70 -16.71 19.77 1.68
N ASP A 71 -15.47 20.12 2.02
CA ASP A 71 -14.92 21.48 1.87
C ASP A 71 -15.83 22.57 2.45
N GLY A 72 -16.48 22.24 3.57
CA GLY A 72 -17.45 23.12 4.25
C GLY A 72 -18.85 23.14 3.66
N LYS A 73 -19.10 22.47 2.53
CA LYS A 73 -20.42 22.38 1.88
C LYS A 73 -21.19 21.13 2.34
N PRO A 74 -22.46 21.26 2.75
CA PRO A 74 -23.29 20.12 3.11
C PRO A 74 -23.43 19.12 1.96
N GLN A 75 -23.36 17.82 2.29
CA GLN A 75 -23.54 16.73 1.34
C GLN A 75 -24.76 15.89 1.71
N LYS A 76 -25.53 15.48 0.71
CA LYS A 76 -26.71 14.63 0.91
C LYS A 76 -26.29 13.17 1.06
N LEU A 77 -26.69 12.55 2.16
CA LEU A 77 -26.48 11.12 2.37
C LEU A 77 -27.26 10.31 1.33
N SER A 78 -26.56 9.35 0.73
CA SER A 78 -27.09 8.35 -0.18
C SER A 78 -27.19 6.97 0.48
N PHE A 79 -26.39 6.75 1.53
CA PHE A 79 -26.38 5.53 2.33
C PHE A 79 -26.11 5.86 3.80
N PHE A 80 -26.78 5.16 4.70
CA PHE A 80 -26.57 5.21 6.15
C PHE A 80 -26.82 3.83 6.74
N SER A 81 -25.89 3.33 7.55
CA SER A 81 -26.03 2.05 8.26
C SER A 81 -25.32 2.09 9.61
N PHE A 82 -25.96 1.56 10.65
CA PHE A 82 -25.31 1.31 11.93
C PHE A 82 -24.72 -0.11 11.93
N GLN A 83 -23.43 -0.22 12.22
CA GLN A 83 -22.68 -1.47 12.27
C GLN A 83 -22.39 -1.82 13.73
N GLN A 84 -22.87 -2.98 14.18
CA GLN A 84 -22.55 -3.54 15.49
C GLN A 84 -22.19 -5.03 15.32
N LEU A 85 -20.88 -5.28 15.36
CA LEU A 85 -20.25 -6.59 15.22
C LEU A 85 -19.96 -7.22 16.58
N GLU A 86 -19.89 -6.42 17.64
CA GLU A 86 -19.69 -6.91 19.02
C GLU A 86 -20.80 -7.89 19.39
N GLY A 87 -20.43 -9.10 19.83
CA GLY A 87 -21.36 -10.19 20.12
C GLY A 87 -21.83 -11.01 18.89
N GLN A 88 -21.63 -10.54 17.65
CA GLN A 88 -21.83 -11.37 16.46
C GLN A 88 -20.74 -12.45 16.31
N GLU A 89 -19.61 -12.30 16.98
CA GLU A 89 -18.52 -13.27 17.07
C GLU A 89 -18.94 -14.60 17.71
N LYS A 90 -20.00 -14.57 18.53
CA LYS A 90 -20.61 -15.77 19.13
C LYS A 90 -21.47 -16.58 18.14
N ARG A 91 -21.89 -15.99 17.02
CA ARG A 91 -22.53 -16.76 15.94
C ARG A 91 -21.44 -17.51 15.19
N GLN A 92 -21.29 -18.79 15.51
CA GLN A 92 -20.44 -19.71 14.74
C GLN A 92 -20.87 -19.65 13.27
N ARG A 93 -20.10 -18.95 12.44
CA ARG A 93 -20.18 -19.14 10.99
C ARG A 93 -19.51 -20.48 10.70
N PRO A 94 -20.11 -21.35 9.86
CA PRO A 94 -19.45 -22.56 9.43
C PRO A 94 -18.05 -22.23 8.92
N LEU A 95 -17.05 -23.02 9.30
CA LEU A 95 -15.73 -22.92 8.67
C LEU A 95 -15.91 -23.09 7.15
N PRO A 96 -15.17 -22.32 6.33
CA PRO A 96 -15.17 -22.54 4.91
C PRO A 96 -14.80 -24.02 4.63
N PRO A 97 -15.37 -24.65 3.59
CA PRO A 97 -15.02 -26.01 3.22
C PRO A 97 -13.53 -26.10 2.91
N GLN A 98 -12.93 -27.28 3.08
CA GLN A 98 -11.55 -27.47 2.61
C GLN A 98 -11.51 -27.32 1.09
N LEU A 99 -10.50 -26.61 0.59
CA LEU A 99 -10.30 -26.45 -0.85
C LEU A 99 -9.97 -27.81 -1.49
N PRO A 100 -10.53 -28.13 -2.68
CA PRO A 100 -10.12 -29.31 -3.41
C PRO A 100 -8.62 -29.29 -3.77
N PRO A 101 -8.01 -30.45 -4.08
CA PRO A 101 -6.64 -30.50 -4.57
C PRO A 101 -6.45 -29.60 -5.81
N HIS A 102 -5.28 -28.96 -5.91
CA HIS A 102 -4.91 -28.07 -7.00
C HIS A 102 -5.79 -26.82 -7.17
N VAL A 103 -6.50 -26.43 -6.10
CA VAL A 103 -7.27 -25.18 -6.06
C VAL A 103 -6.63 -24.19 -5.11
N ALA A 104 -6.42 -22.97 -5.58
CA ALA A 104 -6.00 -21.82 -4.79
C ALA A 104 -7.08 -20.73 -4.82
N THR A 105 -7.06 -19.85 -3.83
CA THR A 105 -7.95 -18.69 -3.75
C THR A 105 -7.33 -17.59 -2.90
N ASN A 106 -7.66 -16.35 -3.24
CA ASN A 106 -7.33 -15.17 -2.44
C ASN A 106 -8.54 -14.66 -1.64
N ARG A 107 -9.58 -15.48 -1.52
CA ARG A 107 -10.84 -15.09 -0.90
C ARG A 107 -10.71 -14.99 0.62
N PRO A 108 -11.00 -13.81 1.22
CA PRO A 108 -10.83 -13.59 2.65
C PRO A 108 -11.56 -14.59 3.54
N GLU A 109 -12.68 -15.17 3.10
CA GLU A 109 -13.39 -16.19 3.87
C GLU A 109 -12.56 -17.44 4.20
N TYR A 110 -11.54 -17.79 3.39
CA TYR A 110 -10.62 -18.90 3.66
C TYR A 110 -9.46 -18.51 4.57
N CYS A 111 -9.16 -17.22 4.67
CA CYS A 111 -8.19 -16.64 5.60
C CYS A 111 -8.86 -16.12 6.89
N ARG A 112 -10.19 -16.16 6.99
CA ARG A 112 -10.98 -15.57 8.07
C ARG A 112 -11.52 -16.64 9.02
N ALA A 113 -11.54 -16.28 10.31
CA ALA A 113 -12.66 -16.66 11.15
C ALA A 113 -13.24 -15.41 11.86
N VAL A 114 -14.40 -15.55 12.50
CA VAL A 114 -15.37 -14.48 12.81
C VAL A 114 -14.76 -13.25 13.53
N GLY A 115 -15.13 -12.02 13.14
CA GLY A 115 -14.66 -10.74 13.74
C GLY A 115 -14.13 -9.72 12.72
N PRO A 116 -13.80 -8.46 13.13
CA PRO A 116 -13.07 -7.50 12.31
C PRO A 116 -11.58 -7.91 12.20
N PRO A 117 -10.95 -7.81 11.02
CA PRO A 117 -9.54 -8.16 10.86
C PRO A 117 -8.63 -7.12 11.54
N VAL A 118 -7.68 -7.60 12.36
CA VAL A 118 -6.70 -6.78 13.08
C VAL A 118 -5.28 -7.16 12.70
N ILE A 119 -4.53 -6.23 12.09
CA ILE A 119 -3.10 -6.40 11.81
C ILE A 119 -2.30 -5.66 12.88
N LEU A 120 -1.37 -6.36 13.54
CA LEU A 120 -0.31 -5.75 14.33
C LEU A 120 0.90 -5.52 13.41
N LEU A 121 1.24 -4.27 13.14
CA LEU A 121 2.34 -3.88 12.28
C LEU A 121 3.55 -3.47 13.13
N LEU A 122 4.57 -4.33 13.14
CA LEU A 122 5.87 -4.08 13.74
C LEU A 122 6.72 -3.22 12.81
N ASP A 123 7.15 -2.05 13.26
CA ASP A 123 7.98 -1.15 12.47
C ASP A 123 9.48 -1.38 12.71
N GLY A 124 10.17 -1.97 11.74
CA GLY A 124 11.62 -2.15 11.74
C GLY A 124 12.38 -1.02 11.04
N ILE A 125 11.70 -0.13 10.32
CA ILE A 125 12.32 0.94 9.52
C ILE A 125 12.44 2.23 10.32
N ASN A 126 11.36 2.61 11.00
CA ASN A 126 11.17 3.93 11.60
C ASN A 126 11.31 3.93 13.12
N THR A 127 11.64 2.77 13.69
CA THR A 127 11.75 2.55 15.13
C THR A 127 13.17 2.07 15.46
N PRO A 128 13.85 2.71 16.42
CA PRO A 128 15.13 2.22 16.93
C PRO A 128 15.04 0.78 17.48
N VAL A 129 16.15 0.03 17.39
CA VAL A 129 16.19 -1.41 17.72
C VAL A 129 15.76 -1.68 19.17
N GLU A 130 16.19 -0.83 20.09
CA GLU A 130 15.85 -0.87 21.51
C GLU A 130 14.34 -0.76 21.74
N ASN A 131 13.66 0.14 21.02
CA ASN A 131 12.22 0.30 21.09
C ASN A 131 11.49 -0.90 20.46
N GLN A 132 12.02 -1.47 19.38
CA GLN A 132 11.46 -2.70 18.78
C GLN A 132 11.48 -3.88 19.76
N ILE A 133 12.54 -4.00 20.57
CA ILE A 133 12.64 -5.06 21.59
C ILE A 133 11.53 -4.91 22.63
N VAL A 134 11.30 -3.68 23.12
CA VAL A 134 10.26 -3.36 24.09
C VAL A 134 8.87 -3.67 23.52
N VAL A 135 8.59 -3.23 22.29
CA VAL A 135 7.31 -3.51 21.62
C VAL A 135 7.04 -5.01 21.53
N ARG A 136 8.04 -5.78 21.11
CA ARG A 136 7.94 -7.23 21.01
C ARG A 136 7.66 -7.88 22.37
N GLN A 137 8.31 -7.43 23.44
CA GLN A 137 8.06 -7.94 24.79
C GLN A 137 6.64 -7.64 25.28
N GLN A 138 6.14 -6.43 25.03
CA GLN A 138 4.76 -6.06 25.39
C GLN A 138 3.73 -6.85 24.59
N MET A 139 3.95 -7.08 23.29
CA MET A 139 3.07 -7.95 22.50
C MET A 139 3.05 -9.39 23.02
N LEU A 140 4.21 -9.95 23.36
CA LEU A 140 4.30 -11.30 23.94
C LEU A 140 3.53 -11.37 25.27
N LYS A 141 3.62 -10.32 26.09
CA LYS A 141 2.84 -10.21 27.32
C LYS A 141 1.33 -10.15 27.05
N PHE A 142 0.88 -9.31 26.11
CA PHE A 142 -0.54 -9.25 25.71
C PHE A 142 -1.04 -10.63 25.25
N MET A 143 -0.27 -11.34 24.42
CA MET A 143 -0.65 -12.68 23.94
C MET A 143 -0.80 -13.70 25.08
N ALA A 144 -0.06 -13.53 26.17
CA ALA A 144 -0.13 -14.40 27.34
C ALA A 144 -1.27 -14.03 28.31
N ASP A 145 -1.45 -12.73 28.56
CA ASP A 145 -2.27 -12.25 29.68
C ASP A 145 -3.67 -11.75 29.26
N HIS A 146 -3.82 -11.26 28.03
CA HIS A 146 -4.99 -10.46 27.61
C HIS A 146 -5.56 -10.84 26.23
N PHE A 147 -5.05 -11.90 25.61
CA PHE A 147 -5.53 -12.36 24.31
C PHE A 147 -6.98 -12.83 24.37
N ASP A 148 -7.84 -12.23 23.54
CA ASP A 148 -9.21 -12.68 23.34
C ASP A 148 -9.26 -13.71 22.20
N PRO A 149 -9.72 -14.96 22.45
CA PRO A 149 -9.80 -16.02 21.44
C PRO A 149 -10.79 -15.75 20.30
N HIS A 150 -11.65 -14.75 20.44
CA HIS A 150 -12.54 -14.29 19.38
C HIS A 150 -11.83 -13.35 18.39
N LEU A 151 -10.74 -12.70 18.81
CA LEU A 151 -9.95 -11.87 17.91
C LEU A 151 -9.18 -12.71 16.90
N ARG A 152 -9.17 -12.23 15.66
CA ARG A 152 -8.29 -12.73 14.61
C ARG A 152 -7.24 -11.68 14.34
N ILE A 153 -6.02 -12.01 14.74
CA ILE A 153 -4.87 -11.14 14.62
C ILE A 153 -3.93 -11.69 13.57
N ALA A 154 -3.37 -10.81 12.75
CA ALA A 154 -2.20 -11.08 11.93
C ALA A 154 -1.03 -10.23 12.45
N VAL A 155 0.20 -10.70 12.27
CA VAL A 155 1.42 -9.98 12.66
C VAL A 155 2.27 -9.75 11.44
N PHE A 156 2.44 -8.49 11.09
CA PHE A 156 3.19 -8.04 9.91
C PHE A 156 4.44 -7.28 10.37
N LEU A 157 5.50 -7.37 9.58
CA LEU A 157 6.74 -6.64 9.78
C LEU A 157 6.95 -5.65 8.63
N LEU A 158 7.05 -4.37 8.97
CA LEU A 158 7.56 -3.32 8.10
C LEU A 158 9.09 -3.31 8.19
N GLY A 159 9.74 -4.09 7.33
CA GLY A 159 11.19 -4.01 7.06
C GLY A 159 11.44 -3.36 5.70
N ASN A 160 12.62 -3.58 5.11
CA ASN A 160 12.91 -3.15 3.73
C ASN A 160 11.85 -3.64 2.72
N GLU A 161 11.16 -4.72 3.05
CA GLU A 161 9.91 -5.13 2.45
C GLU A 161 8.89 -5.42 3.56
N LEU A 162 7.61 -5.44 3.18
CA LEU A 162 6.57 -5.94 4.06
C LEU A 162 6.68 -7.46 4.14
N THR A 163 6.66 -8.02 5.35
CA THR A 163 6.66 -9.47 5.56
C THR A 163 5.49 -9.87 6.44
N VAL A 164 4.76 -10.91 6.03
CA VAL A 164 3.73 -11.54 6.87
C VAL A 164 4.43 -12.54 7.80
N LEU A 165 4.55 -12.21 9.09
CA LEU A 165 5.14 -13.13 10.06
C LEU A 165 4.14 -14.21 10.49
N GLN A 166 2.87 -13.84 10.56
CA GLN A 166 1.75 -14.73 10.83
C GLN A 166 0.49 -14.14 10.22
N ASP A 167 -0.15 -14.90 9.34
CA ASP A 167 -1.46 -14.55 8.78
C ASP A 167 -2.56 -14.69 9.85
N PHE A 168 -3.77 -14.19 9.57
CA PHE A 168 -4.88 -14.12 10.52
C PHE A 168 -5.12 -15.46 11.23
N THR A 169 -5.06 -15.42 12.56
CA THR A 169 -5.32 -16.57 13.41
C THR A 169 -5.90 -16.13 14.74
N SER A 170 -6.61 -17.04 15.40
CA SER A 170 -6.94 -16.89 16.83
C SER A 170 -6.13 -17.81 17.71
N ASN A 171 -5.10 -18.44 17.17
CA ASN A 171 -4.23 -19.28 17.96
C ASN A 171 -3.11 -18.41 18.55
N PRO A 172 -3.14 -18.09 19.85
CA PRO A 172 -2.11 -17.24 20.46
C PRO A 172 -0.73 -17.91 20.41
N ALA A 173 -0.65 -19.24 20.32
CA ALA A 173 0.63 -19.94 20.19
C ALA A 173 1.31 -19.67 18.84
N LEU A 174 0.54 -19.57 17.75
CA LEU A 174 1.08 -19.22 16.43
C LEU A 174 1.57 -17.77 16.40
N LEU A 175 0.79 -16.84 16.97
CA LEU A 175 1.17 -15.43 17.11
C LEU A 175 2.43 -15.28 17.97
N THR A 176 2.48 -15.99 19.10
CA THR A 176 3.64 -16.03 20.00
C THR A 176 4.88 -16.57 19.29
N ALA A 177 4.74 -17.67 18.53
CA ALA A 177 5.84 -18.26 17.78
C ALA A 177 6.39 -17.29 16.72
N ALA A 178 5.51 -16.56 16.02
CA ALA A 178 5.92 -15.54 15.06
C ALA A 178 6.69 -14.39 15.71
N LEU A 179 6.20 -13.87 16.84
CA LEU A 179 6.88 -12.82 17.63
C LEU A 179 8.21 -13.28 18.24
N GLN A 180 8.36 -14.57 18.56
CA GLN A 180 9.62 -15.14 19.06
C GLN A 180 10.65 -15.35 17.96
N LYS A 181 10.22 -15.72 16.75
CA LYS A 181 11.08 -15.84 15.57
C LYS A 181 11.57 -14.50 15.05
N TYR A 182 10.79 -13.44 15.24
CA TYR A 182 11.17 -12.08 14.89
C TYR A 182 12.53 -11.68 15.51
N ARG A 183 13.35 -11.00 14.72
CA ARG A 183 14.62 -10.39 15.11
C ARG A 183 14.54 -8.91 14.76
N SER A 184 14.82 -8.06 15.75
CA SER A 184 14.82 -6.60 15.54
C SER A 184 15.72 -6.26 14.36
N GLN A 185 15.19 -5.47 13.44
CA GLN A 185 15.92 -5.05 12.25
C GLN A 185 16.55 -3.69 12.51
N GLY A 186 17.87 -3.60 12.40
CA GLY A 186 18.52 -2.30 12.26
C GLY A 186 18.40 -1.87 10.81
N SER A 187 17.52 -0.91 10.50
CA SER A 187 17.40 -0.42 9.13
C SER A 187 18.70 0.29 8.71
N ALA A 188 19.24 -0.04 7.53
CA ALA A 188 20.38 0.68 6.97
C ALA A 188 20.07 2.17 6.80
N ALA A 189 18.80 2.49 6.50
CA ALA A 189 18.27 3.85 6.49
C ALA A 189 18.27 4.51 7.89
N GLY A 190 17.92 3.79 8.95
CA GLY A 190 18.00 4.27 10.33
C GLY A 190 19.43 4.50 10.81
N ARG A 191 20.41 3.73 10.30
CA ARG A 191 21.85 3.93 10.56
C ARG A 191 22.42 5.16 9.84
N MET A 192 21.88 5.52 8.68
CA MET A 192 22.33 6.65 7.85
C MET A 192 21.63 8.00 8.16
N GLY A 193 20.55 7.97 8.94
CA GLY A 193 19.66 9.12 9.21
C GLY A 193 19.89 9.85 10.54
N GLY A 194 21.01 9.62 11.22
CA GLY A 194 21.41 10.37 12.42
C GLY A 194 21.08 9.70 13.75
N ALA A 195 22.11 9.14 14.38
CA ALA A 195 22.44 9.32 15.81
C ALA A 195 23.81 8.70 16.16
N ASP A 196 24.25 7.62 15.50
CA ASP A 196 25.47 6.89 15.93
C ASP A 196 26.37 6.42 14.78
N VAL A 197 26.68 7.27 13.80
CA VAL A 197 27.91 7.05 13.02
C VAL A 197 29.02 7.80 13.73
N GLN A 198 29.71 7.12 14.65
CA GLN A 198 30.97 7.61 15.18
C GLN A 198 32.02 7.51 14.07
N LEU A 199 31.99 8.48 13.15
CA LEU A 199 33.02 8.66 12.15
C LEU A 199 34.29 9.05 12.91
N GLN A 200 35.17 8.09 13.07
CA GLN A 200 36.54 8.36 13.53
C GLN A 200 37.15 9.31 12.49
N PRO A 201 37.53 10.55 12.85
CA PRO A 201 38.15 11.45 11.89
C PRO A 201 39.40 10.77 11.34
N PRO A 202 39.65 10.81 10.02
CA PRO A 202 40.83 10.19 9.44
C PRO A 202 42.07 10.73 10.17
N SER A 203 42.84 9.83 10.77
CA SER A 203 44.12 10.14 11.37
C SER A 203 45.07 10.51 10.24
N PHE A 204 45.38 11.79 10.11
CA PHE A 204 46.38 12.28 9.14
C PHE A 204 47.80 12.03 9.69
N ASP A 205 48.20 10.76 9.79
CA ASP A 205 49.58 10.36 10.02
C ASP A 205 50.11 9.65 8.77
N GLY A 206 50.62 10.43 7.81
CA GLY A 206 51.16 9.90 6.56
C GLY A 206 52.01 10.93 5.79
N PRO A 207 53.28 10.65 5.43
CA PRO A 207 54.19 11.61 4.79
C PRO A 207 53.95 11.90 3.29
N ASN A 208 52.82 11.52 2.70
CA ASN A 208 52.62 11.60 1.24
C ASN A 208 51.46 12.53 0.87
N LEU A 209 51.77 13.82 0.70
CA LEU A 209 50.94 14.77 -0.05
C LEU A 209 51.31 14.71 -1.55
N PRO A 210 50.33 14.68 -2.48
CA PRO A 210 50.60 14.88 -3.91
C PRO A 210 51.19 16.28 -4.16
N PRO A 211 52.23 16.43 -5.00
CA PRO A 211 52.87 17.71 -5.28
C PRO A 211 52.07 18.51 -6.31
N GLN A 212 50.89 19.01 -5.93
CA GLN A 212 50.19 20.06 -6.68
C GLN A 212 49.61 21.18 -5.79
N ALA A 213 49.96 21.21 -4.50
CA ALA A 213 49.65 22.33 -3.61
C ALA A 213 50.82 23.32 -3.44
N ALA A 214 51.66 23.48 -4.47
CA ALA A 214 52.71 24.49 -4.50
C ALA A 214 52.61 25.36 -5.76
N ALA A 215 52.40 26.66 -5.53
CA ALA A 215 52.36 27.80 -6.46
C ALA A 215 51.02 27.95 -7.23
N GLN A 216 50.21 28.98 -7.02
CA GLN A 216 50.53 30.41 -7.16
C GLN A 216 49.50 31.27 -6.41
N GLY A 217 49.99 32.34 -5.78
CA GLY A 217 49.19 33.27 -4.98
C GLY A 217 48.49 34.35 -5.81
N GLY A 218 47.40 34.86 -5.23
CA GLY A 218 46.72 36.09 -5.62
C GLY A 218 45.86 36.56 -4.44
N ALA A 219 46.18 37.74 -3.91
CA ALA A 219 45.75 38.25 -2.61
C ALA A 219 44.25 38.51 -2.45
N GLY A 220 43.70 38.22 -1.27
CA GLY A 220 42.39 38.69 -0.84
C GLY A 220 41.77 37.89 0.32
N SER A 221 41.75 38.49 1.52
CA SER A 221 41.07 38.05 2.77
C SER A 221 41.63 36.84 3.55
N GLY A 222 42.48 37.12 4.54
CA GLY A 222 42.22 36.84 5.96
C GLY A 222 42.04 35.40 6.49
N LEU A 223 42.18 34.35 5.70
CA LEU A 223 42.19 32.96 6.20
C LEU A 223 43.41 32.22 5.63
N ASP A 224 44.21 31.60 6.50
CA ASP A 224 45.31 30.74 6.10
C ASP A 224 44.80 29.53 5.30
N SER A 225 45.68 28.85 4.56
CA SER A 225 45.33 27.67 3.75
C SER A 225 44.66 26.57 4.58
N ASN A 226 45.01 26.49 5.88
CA ASN A 226 44.49 25.51 6.82
C ASN A 226 43.04 25.83 7.23
N GLY A 227 42.70 27.09 7.51
CA GLY A 227 41.34 27.53 7.79
C GLY A 227 40.40 27.36 6.61
N ARG A 228 40.88 27.57 5.37
CA ARG A 228 40.10 27.28 4.14
C ARG A 228 39.89 25.78 3.93
N SER A 229 40.89 24.95 4.24
CA SER A 229 40.78 23.49 4.14
C SER A 229 39.79 22.92 5.17
N LEU A 230 39.84 23.38 6.43
CA LEU A 230 38.90 22.97 7.47
C LEU A 230 37.46 23.41 7.18
N MET A 231 37.26 24.63 6.65
CA MET A 231 35.94 25.10 6.20
C MET A 231 35.40 24.28 5.02
N ASN A 232 36.27 23.88 4.08
CA ASN A 232 35.87 23.02 2.96
C ASN A 232 35.49 21.60 3.43
N ILE A 233 36.21 21.04 4.42
CA ILE A 233 35.88 19.74 5.04
C ILE A 233 34.57 19.84 5.82
N GLY A 234 34.37 20.90 6.62
CA GLY A 234 33.11 21.13 7.35
C GLY A 234 31.91 21.29 6.42
N TYR A 235 32.07 22.03 5.30
CA TYR A 235 31.04 22.16 4.27
C TYR A 235 30.77 20.83 3.55
N ALA A 236 31.81 20.06 3.24
CA ALA A 236 31.68 18.74 2.61
C ALA A 236 30.99 17.73 3.54
N LEU A 237 31.32 17.73 4.83
CA LEU A 237 30.69 16.86 5.83
C LEU A 237 29.23 17.24 6.05
N ALA A 238 28.91 18.53 6.24
CA ALA A 238 27.53 18.99 6.39
C ALA A 238 26.69 18.69 5.14
N ARG A 239 27.27 18.81 3.93
CA ARG A 239 26.61 18.42 2.69
C ARG A 239 26.39 16.90 2.62
N PHE A 240 27.40 16.11 2.98
CA PHE A 240 27.29 14.65 3.00
C PHE A 240 26.24 14.17 4.02
N GLU A 241 26.22 14.72 5.22
CA GLU A 241 25.21 14.44 6.24
C GLU A 241 23.80 14.79 5.72
N LYS A 242 23.64 15.96 5.10
CA LYS A 242 22.36 16.37 4.51
C LYS A 242 21.92 15.42 3.39
N GLU A 243 22.83 15.00 2.51
CA GLU A 243 22.54 14.08 1.41
C GLU A 243 22.22 12.66 1.91
N SER A 244 22.97 12.18 2.90
CA SER A 244 22.75 10.88 3.57
C SER A 244 21.41 10.86 4.31
N ASN A 245 21.09 11.93 5.03
CA ASN A 245 19.80 12.08 5.71
C ASN A 245 18.64 12.16 4.72
N ALA A 246 18.79 12.89 3.61
CA ALA A 246 17.77 12.95 2.56
C ALA A 246 17.55 11.57 1.90
N SER A 247 18.63 10.86 1.58
CA SER A 247 18.57 9.53 0.95
C SER A 247 17.95 8.48 1.89
N SER A 248 18.29 8.51 3.19
CA SER A 248 17.68 7.62 4.17
C SER A 248 16.20 7.93 4.39
N MET A 249 15.83 9.21 4.44
CA MET A 249 14.43 9.64 4.49
C MET A 249 13.62 9.10 3.31
N GLU A 250 14.16 9.24 2.10
CA GLU A 250 13.56 8.76 0.85
C GLU A 250 13.24 7.27 0.92
N MET A 251 14.21 6.44 1.30
CA MET A 251 14.00 5.00 1.44
C MET A 251 12.93 4.68 2.48
N ARG A 252 12.95 5.35 3.64
CA ARG A 252 11.96 5.11 4.71
C ARG A 252 10.53 5.44 4.25
N VAL A 253 10.37 6.58 3.58
CA VAL A 253 9.10 7.02 2.99
C VAL A 253 8.62 5.98 1.96
N ALA A 254 9.51 5.58 1.06
CA ALA A 254 9.22 4.64 -0.01
C ALA A 254 8.72 3.29 0.51
N HIS A 255 9.53 2.63 1.34
CA HIS A 255 9.22 1.30 1.88
C HIS A 255 7.95 1.29 2.72
N THR A 256 7.72 2.34 3.51
CA THR A 256 6.54 2.42 4.37
C THR A 256 5.27 2.67 3.55
N ALA A 257 5.31 3.57 2.56
CA ALA A 257 4.16 3.79 1.68
C ALA A 257 3.80 2.53 0.87
N ASP A 258 4.81 1.79 0.41
CA ASP A 258 4.60 0.49 -0.25
C ASP A 258 3.98 -0.54 0.67
N ALA A 259 4.50 -0.67 1.88
CA ALA A 259 3.96 -1.59 2.86
C ALA A 259 2.49 -1.28 3.21
N LEU A 260 2.15 -0.01 3.44
CA LEU A 260 0.77 0.39 3.69
C LEU A 260 -0.12 0.16 2.46
N SER A 261 0.38 0.37 1.25
CA SER A 261 -0.33 0.05 0.01
C SER A 261 -0.55 -1.45 -0.15
N SER A 262 0.44 -2.29 0.17
CA SER A 262 0.31 -3.75 0.17
C SER A 262 -0.69 -4.23 1.24
N ILE A 263 -0.67 -3.66 2.45
CA ILE A 263 -1.66 -3.94 3.49
C ILE A 263 -3.07 -3.57 3.02
N ALA A 264 -3.24 -2.41 2.38
CA ALA A 264 -4.53 -1.99 1.85
C ALA A 264 -5.07 -2.97 0.81
N ARG A 265 -4.22 -3.43 -0.14
CA ARG A 265 -4.61 -4.43 -1.15
C ARG A 265 -4.89 -5.81 -0.54
N TYR A 266 -4.13 -6.22 0.47
CA TYR A 266 -4.36 -7.45 1.22
C TYR A 266 -5.71 -7.41 1.95
N LEU A 267 -6.07 -6.26 2.53
CA LEU A 267 -7.34 -6.06 3.24
C LEU A 267 -8.53 -5.69 2.35
N ALA A 268 -8.35 -5.45 1.05
CA ALA A 268 -9.37 -4.88 0.17
C ALA A 268 -10.66 -5.70 0.08
N GLY A 269 -10.55 -7.02 -0.05
CA GLY A 269 -11.68 -7.94 -0.10
C GLY A 269 -12.34 -8.20 1.26
N PHE A 270 -11.72 -7.76 2.36
CA PHE A 270 -12.28 -7.98 3.69
C PHE A 270 -13.42 -6.98 3.96
N PRO A 271 -14.61 -7.45 4.38
CA PRO A 271 -15.75 -6.57 4.59
C PRO A 271 -15.61 -5.76 5.88
N GLY A 272 -16.18 -4.55 5.86
CA GLY A 272 -16.28 -3.68 7.03
C GLY A 272 -15.02 -2.86 7.29
N ARG A 273 -15.00 -2.22 8.46
CA ARG A 273 -13.89 -1.40 8.93
C ARG A 273 -12.75 -2.27 9.47
N LYS A 274 -11.52 -1.98 9.05
CA LYS A 274 -10.36 -2.86 9.26
C LYS A 274 -9.27 -2.14 10.02
N VAL A 275 -8.56 -2.88 10.86
CA VAL A 275 -7.66 -2.30 11.86
C VAL A 275 -6.23 -2.64 11.52
N VAL A 276 -5.39 -1.61 11.43
CA VAL A 276 -3.93 -1.75 11.46
C VAL A 276 -3.43 -1.02 12.69
N ILE A 277 -2.88 -1.73 13.66
CA ILE A 277 -2.21 -1.15 14.81
C ILE A 277 -0.72 -1.09 14.50
N TRP A 278 -0.21 0.12 14.28
CA TRP A 278 1.16 0.38 13.86
C TRP A 278 2.01 0.86 15.02
N PHE A 279 2.96 0.02 15.43
CA PHE A 279 3.88 0.31 16.52
C PHE A 279 5.13 0.96 15.95
N SER A 280 5.24 2.28 16.10
CA SER A 280 6.30 3.06 15.47
C SER A 280 6.78 4.19 16.39
N ALA A 281 8.07 4.52 16.35
CA ALA A 281 8.60 5.64 17.15
C ALA A 281 8.44 7.00 16.48
N SER A 282 8.28 7.01 15.15
CA SER A 282 8.12 8.22 14.35
C SER A 282 7.79 7.85 12.93
N PHE A 283 7.27 8.76 12.12
CA PHE A 283 7.28 8.54 10.69
C PHE A 283 7.46 9.83 9.90
N PRO A 284 8.36 9.88 8.90
CA PRO A 284 8.63 11.12 8.17
C PRO A 284 7.56 11.62 7.20
N LEU A 285 6.38 10.98 7.13
CA LEU A 285 5.31 11.40 6.23
C LEU A 285 4.21 12.19 6.94
N ASN A 286 3.70 13.17 6.19
CA ASN A 286 2.39 13.78 6.40
C ASN A 286 1.49 13.37 5.23
N LEU A 287 0.32 12.72 5.46
CA LEU A 287 -0.52 12.25 4.34
C LEU A 287 -1.46 13.35 3.79
N SER A 288 -1.59 14.48 4.49
CA SER A 288 -2.39 15.63 4.05
C SER A 288 -1.54 16.91 4.10
N VAL A 289 -1.24 17.41 2.90
CA VAL A 289 -0.67 18.75 2.65
C VAL A 289 0.83 18.84 2.96
N VAL A 290 1.59 18.81 1.87
CA VAL A 290 2.92 19.42 1.78
C VAL A 290 2.69 20.86 1.34
N ASP A 291 3.16 21.85 2.11
CA ASP A 291 3.28 23.21 1.60
C ASP A 291 4.28 23.19 0.42
N PRO A 292 3.90 23.61 -0.80
CA PRO A 292 4.80 23.63 -1.95
C PRO A 292 6.07 24.47 -1.75
N ALA A 293 6.12 25.33 -0.73
CA ALA A 293 7.29 26.11 -0.36
C ALA A 293 8.32 25.33 0.48
N ASP A 294 7.93 24.22 1.12
CA ASP A 294 8.76 23.46 2.07
C ASP A 294 9.45 22.24 1.42
N PHE A 295 10.34 22.50 0.45
CA PHE A 295 11.25 21.54 -0.22
C PHE A 295 10.72 20.86 -1.50
N ASP A 296 11.49 21.00 -2.60
CA ASP A 296 11.35 20.27 -3.88
C ASP A 296 11.29 18.73 -3.72
N VAL A 297 11.83 18.21 -2.61
CA VAL A 297 11.90 16.78 -2.26
C VAL A 297 10.51 16.15 -2.15
N TYR A 298 9.45 16.91 -1.82
CA TYR A 298 8.11 16.34 -1.65
C TYR A 298 7.33 16.11 -2.95
N ARG A 299 7.71 16.76 -4.06
CA ARG A 299 7.02 16.57 -5.34
C ARG A 299 7.12 15.13 -5.84
N SER A 300 8.20 14.42 -5.54
CA SER A 300 8.39 13.02 -5.95
C SER A 300 7.53 12.04 -5.16
N TYR A 301 7.14 12.36 -3.93
CA TYR A 301 6.34 11.46 -3.09
C TYR A 301 4.84 11.70 -3.19
N ALA A 302 4.41 12.91 -3.58
CA ALA A 302 3.02 13.32 -3.55
C ALA A 302 2.07 12.29 -4.18
N ASP A 303 2.43 11.73 -5.34
CA ASP A 303 1.59 10.74 -6.03
C ASP A 303 1.57 9.38 -5.32
N ARG A 304 2.68 8.96 -4.72
CA ARG A 304 2.75 7.73 -3.93
C ARG A 304 1.91 7.84 -2.66
N ILE A 305 1.97 8.98 -1.97
CA ILE A 305 1.16 9.28 -0.80
C ILE A 305 -0.32 9.30 -1.15
N ARG A 306 -0.70 10.02 -2.21
CA ARG A 306 -2.09 10.06 -2.71
C ARG A 306 -2.61 8.66 -3.00
N THR A 307 -1.81 7.83 -3.67
CA THR A 307 -2.15 6.45 -4.00
C THR A 307 -2.35 5.62 -2.74
N THR A 308 -1.39 5.65 -1.81
CA THR A 308 -1.47 4.93 -0.54
C THR A 308 -2.70 5.33 0.27
N THR A 309 -2.97 6.63 0.39
CA THR A 309 -4.13 7.17 1.10
C THR A 309 -5.44 6.73 0.46
N ASN A 310 -5.53 6.76 -0.87
CA ASN A 310 -6.72 6.29 -1.58
C ASN A 310 -6.92 4.78 -1.41
N LEU A 311 -5.86 3.97 -1.52
CA LEU A 311 -5.93 2.53 -1.29
C LEU A 311 -6.39 2.19 0.13
N LEU A 312 -5.87 2.86 1.16
CA LEU A 312 -6.32 2.68 2.55
C LEU A 312 -7.78 3.11 2.72
N SER A 313 -8.17 4.20 2.07
CA SER A 313 -9.52 4.78 2.13
C SER A 313 -10.57 3.89 1.47
N ASP A 314 -10.35 3.48 0.22
CA ASP A 314 -11.20 2.54 -0.51
C ASP A 314 -11.17 1.17 0.19
N ALA A 315 -9.99 0.85 0.72
CA ALA A 315 -9.66 -0.13 1.74
C ALA A 315 -10.55 -0.16 2.97
N GLN A 316 -11.19 0.92 3.40
CA GLN A 316 -11.74 1.07 4.77
C GLN A 316 -10.77 0.67 5.90
N VAL A 317 -9.48 0.95 5.70
CA VAL A 317 -8.43 0.66 6.69
C VAL A 317 -8.26 1.88 7.60
N ALA A 318 -8.42 1.67 8.90
CA ALA A 318 -8.10 2.65 9.93
C ALA A 318 -6.77 2.28 10.61
N ILE A 319 -5.82 3.21 10.60
CA ILE A 319 -4.50 3.03 11.21
C ILE A 319 -4.52 3.60 12.62
N TYR A 320 -4.14 2.79 13.59
CA TYR A 320 -3.98 3.17 14.99
C TYR A 320 -2.49 3.19 15.30
N THR A 321 -1.94 4.35 15.59
CA THR A 321 -0.49 4.50 15.86
C THR A 321 -0.22 4.34 17.35
N VAL A 322 0.76 3.52 17.71
CA VAL A 322 1.23 3.33 19.08
C VAL A 322 2.69 3.75 19.13
N ASP A 323 3.00 4.73 19.98
CA ASP A 323 4.37 5.21 20.15
C ASP A 323 5.26 4.12 20.75
N ALA A 324 6.15 3.58 19.92
CA ALA A 324 7.11 2.57 20.33
C ALA A 324 8.19 3.11 21.30
N GLY A 325 8.30 4.43 21.45
CA GLY A 325 9.14 5.08 22.46
C GLY A 325 8.68 4.89 23.90
N GLY A 326 7.44 4.40 24.10
CA GLY A 326 6.87 4.08 25.40
C GLY A 326 6.64 5.31 26.28
N LEU A 327 6.41 5.06 27.57
CA LEU A 327 6.28 6.12 28.57
C LEU A 327 7.63 6.79 28.83
N LYS A 328 7.77 8.05 28.41
CA LYS A 328 8.91 8.92 28.72
C LYS A 328 8.49 9.97 29.75
N GLY A 329 9.17 10.01 30.89
CA GLY A 329 9.07 11.14 31.82
C GLY A 329 9.54 12.43 31.15
N ASN A 330 9.06 13.59 31.62
CA ASN A 330 9.66 14.87 31.24
C ASN A 330 11.10 14.89 31.77
N LEU A 331 12.05 14.46 30.95
CA LEU A 331 13.46 14.60 31.24
C LEU A 331 13.79 16.09 31.11
N ILE A 332 14.07 16.73 32.25
CA ILE A 332 15.06 17.79 32.26
C ILE A 332 16.34 17.08 31.82
N SER A 333 16.90 17.46 30.68
CA SER A 333 18.06 16.81 30.07
C SER A 333 19.18 16.52 31.08
N ASP A 334 19.89 15.41 30.86
CA ASP A 334 21.10 15.11 31.61
C ASP A 334 22.11 16.26 31.39
N PRO A 335 22.67 16.90 32.45
CA PRO A 335 23.71 17.89 32.31
C PRO A 335 24.91 17.43 31.46
N SER A 336 25.13 16.12 31.32
CA SER A 336 26.22 15.56 30.49
C SER A 336 25.99 15.64 28.98
N ASP A 337 24.75 15.83 28.50
CA ASP A 337 24.42 15.95 27.07
C ASP A 337 24.65 17.38 26.52
N THR A 338 25.28 18.25 27.30
CA THR A 338 25.49 19.65 26.93
C THR A 338 26.63 19.84 25.93
N GLY A 339 26.32 20.61 24.89
CA GLY A 339 27.05 20.70 23.64
C GLY A 339 28.53 21.04 23.75
N ARG A 340 29.32 20.40 22.89
CA ARG A 340 30.69 20.81 22.58
C ARG A 340 30.66 21.90 21.51
N ASP A 341 31.49 22.94 21.65
CA ASP A 341 31.70 23.93 20.60
C ASP A 341 32.42 23.31 19.38
N ALA A 342 32.60 24.09 18.31
CA ALA A 342 33.32 23.67 17.09
C ALA A 342 34.78 23.21 17.34
N ASN A 343 35.31 23.43 18.55
CA ASN A 343 36.65 23.04 19.00
C ASN A 343 36.62 21.90 20.03
N GLY A 344 35.47 21.25 20.25
CA GLY A 344 35.34 20.12 21.16
C GLY A 344 35.30 20.48 22.65
N ARG A 345 35.16 21.76 23.02
CA ARG A 345 35.12 22.21 24.42
C ARG A 345 33.69 22.18 24.96
N MET A 346 33.50 21.71 26.18
CA MET A 346 32.21 21.75 26.87
C MET A 346 31.70 23.19 27.00
N ALA A 347 30.58 23.52 26.35
CA ALA A 347 29.90 24.79 26.48
C ALA A 347 28.87 24.71 27.61
N LEU A 348 29.29 25.00 28.84
CA LEU A 348 28.44 25.10 30.04
C LEU A 348 27.62 26.41 30.07
N THR A 349 27.11 26.87 28.93
CA THR A 349 26.32 28.12 28.86
C THR A 349 24.82 27.81 28.91
N VAL A 350 24.05 28.68 29.59
CA VAL A 350 22.59 28.59 29.71
C VAL A 350 21.92 28.54 28.32
N ASP A 351 22.48 29.25 27.34
CA ASP A 351 21.97 29.28 25.97
C ASP A 351 22.15 27.94 25.23
N ALA A 352 23.26 27.23 25.45
CA ALA A 352 23.49 25.91 24.86
C ALA A 352 22.53 24.85 25.45
N HIS A 353 22.25 24.95 26.75
CA HIS A 353 21.28 24.08 27.44
C HIS A 353 19.83 24.36 27.00
N MET A 354 19.45 25.64 26.89
CA MET A 354 18.13 26.05 26.35
C MET A 354 17.94 25.60 24.90
N ASN A 355 18.98 25.68 24.07
CA ASN A 355 18.96 25.23 22.68
C ASN A 355 18.91 23.69 22.52
N ALA A 356 19.62 22.93 23.37
CA ALA A 356 19.56 21.47 23.35
C ALA A 356 18.17 20.96 23.79
N ASN A 357 17.62 21.52 24.87
CA ASN A 357 16.29 21.16 25.39
C ASN A 357 15.20 21.53 24.40
N SER A 358 15.26 22.72 23.81
CA SER A 358 14.28 23.13 22.80
C SER A 358 14.35 22.25 21.55
N LYS A 359 15.53 21.80 21.13
CA LYS A 359 15.69 20.86 20.02
C LYS A 359 15.07 19.49 20.33
N GLU A 360 15.34 18.91 21.50
CA GLU A 360 14.77 17.62 21.91
C GLU A 360 13.24 17.67 22.02
N VAL A 361 12.70 18.72 22.65
CA VAL A 361 11.25 18.93 22.77
C VAL A 361 10.60 19.09 21.40
N PHE A 362 11.23 19.84 20.50
CA PHE A 362 10.73 20.04 19.13
C PHE A 362 10.76 18.75 18.30
N GLU A 363 11.84 17.96 18.41
CA GLU A 363 11.93 16.66 17.75
C GLU A 363 10.86 15.69 18.26
N ARG A 364 10.62 15.64 19.57
CA ARG A 364 9.55 14.82 20.15
C ARG A 364 8.17 15.25 19.61
N PHE A 365 7.88 16.55 19.63
CA PHE A 365 6.62 17.08 19.11
C PHE A 365 6.38 16.68 17.65
N ASN A 366 7.41 16.79 16.80
CA ASN A 366 7.29 16.42 15.39
C ASN A 366 7.03 14.91 15.19
N LYS A 367 7.65 14.05 16.01
CA LYS A 367 7.41 12.59 15.97
C LYS A 367 5.97 12.28 16.37
N GLU A 368 5.50 12.85 17.48
CA GLU A 368 4.14 12.65 17.98
C GLU A 368 3.07 13.19 16.99
N ASP A 369 3.30 14.36 16.39
CA ASP A 369 2.42 14.95 15.37
C ASP A 369 2.32 14.07 14.12
N SER A 370 3.43 13.47 13.67
CA SER A 370 3.42 12.56 12.51
C SER A 370 2.56 11.31 12.75
N LEU A 371 2.67 10.70 13.93
CA LEU A 371 1.87 9.53 14.31
C LEU A 371 0.38 9.90 14.44
N ALA A 372 0.10 11.09 14.99
CA ALA A 372 -1.26 11.60 15.14
C ALA A 372 -1.92 11.86 13.77
N LYS A 373 -1.19 12.44 12.82
CA LYS A 373 -1.69 12.74 11.46
C LYS A 373 -2.14 11.48 10.72
N VAL A 374 -1.28 10.47 10.62
CA VAL A 374 -1.62 9.20 9.94
C VAL A 374 -2.87 8.56 10.55
N ALA A 375 -2.95 8.52 11.87
CA ALA A 375 -4.11 7.97 12.56
C ALA A 375 -5.38 8.77 12.25
N GLN A 376 -5.35 10.09 12.39
CA GLN A 376 -6.52 10.93 12.12
C GLN A 376 -6.97 10.86 10.65
N GLU A 377 -6.04 10.83 9.71
CA GLU A 377 -6.32 10.82 8.27
C GLU A 377 -7.03 9.55 7.82
N THR A 378 -6.73 8.42 8.46
CA THR A 378 -7.41 7.13 8.23
C THR A 378 -8.61 6.91 9.17
N GLY A 379 -8.90 7.88 10.04
CA GLY A 379 -9.97 7.81 11.02
C GLY A 379 -9.67 6.91 12.22
N GLY A 380 -8.42 6.49 12.42
CA GLY A 380 -7.91 5.77 13.60
C GLY A 380 -7.52 6.70 14.77
N ARG A 381 -6.85 6.14 15.79
CA ARG A 381 -6.46 6.83 17.04
C ARG A 381 -4.96 6.72 17.28
N VAL A 382 -4.37 7.72 17.90
CA VAL A 382 -2.98 7.71 18.33
C VAL A 382 -2.87 7.42 19.83
N PHE A 383 -1.92 6.58 20.20
CA PHE A 383 -1.57 6.22 21.57
C PHE A 383 -0.13 6.65 21.84
N LEU A 384 0.04 7.80 22.50
CA LEU A 384 1.34 8.38 22.81
C LEU A 384 1.71 8.12 24.25
N ASN A 385 3.02 8.10 24.53
CA ASN A 385 3.57 8.14 25.88
C ASN A 385 2.95 7.07 26.81
N THR A 386 2.78 5.85 26.30
CA THR A 386 2.09 4.77 27.02
C THR A 386 2.86 3.46 26.91
N ASN A 387 2.82 2.68 28.00
CA ASN A 387 3.25 1.28 28.01
C ASN A 387 2.06 0.31 28.05
N ASP A 388 0.84 0.84 27.98
CA ASP A 388 -0.42 0.10 27.98
C ASP A 388 -0.85 -0.20 26.54
N PHE A 389 -0.29 -1.27 25.99
CA PHE A 389 -0.57 -1.72 24.63
C PHE A 389 -1.89 -2.49 24.56
N ASP A 390 -2.32 -3.05 25.68
CA ASP A 390 -3.57 -3.77 25.84
C ASP A 390 -4.74 -2.82 25.54
N ARG A 391 -4.69 -1.61 26.10
CA ARG A 391 -5.63 -0.53 25.81
C ARG A 391 -5.69 -0.19 24.32
N ALA A 392 -4.55 -0.10 23.65
CA ALA A 392 -4.52 0.22 22.22
C ALA A 392 -5.28 -0.84 21.41
N ILE A 393 -5.03 -2.12 21.68
CA ILE A 393 -5.70 -3.23 20.99
C ILE A 393 -7.20 -3.24 21.29
N VAL A 394 -7.59 -3.17 22.58
CA VAL A 394 -8.99 -3.21 23.01
C VAL A 394 -9.79 -2.04 22.43
N GLU A 395 -9.27 -0.82 22.51
CA GLU A 395 -9.97 0.36 21.98
C GLU A 395 -10.08 0.31 20.45
N SER A 396 -9.03 -0.11 19.73
CA SER A 396 -9.05 -0.25 18.26
C SER A 396 -10.05 -1.29 17.76
N VAL A 397 -10.17 -2.42 18.47
CA VAL A 397 -11.16 -3.46 18.19
C VAL A 397 -12.58 -2.93 18.43
N ARG A 398 -12.83 -2.29 19.58
CA ARG A 398 -14.14 -1.71 19.93
C ARG A 398 -14.59 -0.72 18.86
N ASP A 399 -13.69 0.18 18.51
CA ASP A 399 -13.89 1.22 17.49
C ASP A 399 -14.27 0.64 16.11
N SER A 400 -13.87 -0.59 15.82
CA SER A 400 -14.15 -1.28 14.55
C SER A 400 -15.29 -2.29 14.64
N SER A 401 -15.76 -2.54 15.86
CA SER A 401 -16.91 -3.39 16.13
C SER A 401 -18.20 -2.60 16.20
N THR A 402 -18.17 -1.32 16.59
CA THR A 402 -19.36 -0.46 16.66
C THR A 402 -19.12 0.88 16.00
N PHE A 403 -19.74 1.13 14.84
CA PHE A 403 -19.56 2.35 14.06
C PHE A 403 -20.75 2.63 13.13
N TYR A 404 -20.79 3.82 12.55
CA TYR A 404 -21.77 4.22 11.55
C TYR A 404 -21.09 4.28 10.18
N GLN A 405 -21.68 3.65 9.18
CA GLN A 405 -21.23 3.72 7.80
C GLN A 405 -22.12 4.69 7.04
N VAL A 406 -21.51 5.74 6.48
CA VAL A 406 -22.23 6.79 5.76
C VAL A 406 -21.65 6.94 4.36
N GLY A 407 -22.50 7.17 3.36
CA GLY A 407 -22.10 7.31 1.97
C GLY A 407 -22.78 8.50 1.32
N TYR A 408 -22.04 9.26 0.51
CA TYR A 408 -22.59 10.35 -0.31
C TYR A 408 -21.90 10.42 -1.67
N TYR A 409 -22.58 11.00 -2.65
CA TYR A 409 -21.99 11.34 -3.95
C TYR A 409 -21.61 12.83 -3.93
N PRO A 410 -20.33 13.20 -4.16
CA PRO A 410 -19.93 14.60 -4.23
C PRO A 410 -20.72 15.37 -5.28
N ASP A 411 -21.28 16.52 -4.91
CA ASP A 411 -22.10 17.36 -5.80
C ASP A 411 -21.33 17.88 -7.03
N HIS A 412 -20.01 18.00 -6.91
CA HIS A 412 -19.12 18.46 -7.97
C HIS A 412 -18.14 17.36 -8.33
N LYS A 413 -18.46 16.61 -9.40
CA LYS A 413 -17.66 15.50 -9.96
C LYS A 413 -16.37 15.98 -10.63
N LYS A 414 -15.50 16.69 -9.90
CA LYS A 414 -14.21 17.17 -10.41
C LYS A 414 -13.10 16.25 -9.91
N TRP A 415 -12.53 15.49 -10.84
CA TRP A 415 -11.29 14.74 -10.60
C TRP A 415 -10.08 15.67 -10.72
N ASP A 416 -9.96 16.62 -9.79
CA ASP A 416 -8.95 17.68 -9.84
C ASP A 416 -7.60 17.29 -9.23
N GLY A 417 -7.49 16.07 -8.69
CA GLY A 417 -6.30 15.55 -8.02
C GLY A 417 -6.00 16.20 -6.66
N LYS A 418 -6.89 17.06 -6.15
CA LYS A 418 -6.71 17.74 -4.86
C LYS A 418 -7.29 16.92 -3.72
N PHE A 419 -6.87 17.29 -2.51
CA PHE A 419 -7.44 16.74 -1.29
C PHE A 419 -8.73 17.48 -0.94
N HIS A 420 -9.82 16.76 -0.82
CA HIS A 420 -11.10 17.27 -0.35
C HIS A 420 -11.28 16.92 1.12
N THR A 421 -11.55 17.93 1.94
CA THR A 421 -11.69 17.77 3.39
C THR A 421 -13.11 17.37 3.74
N ILE A 422 -13.24 16.38 4.60
CA ILE A 422 -14.51 15.89 5.12
C ILE A 422 -14.62 16.29 6.59
N LYS A 423 -15.80 16.78 6.97
CA LYS A 423 -16.16 17.02 8.37
C LYS A 423 -17.51 16.39 8.66
N VAL A 424 -17.55 15.52 9.67
CA VAL A 424 -18.79 14.94 10.19
C VAL A 424 -19.16 15.68 11.46
N LYS A 425 -20.42 16.08 11.56
CA LYS A 425 -21.03 16.57 12.80
C LYS A 425 -22.17 15.63 13.20
N VAL A 426 -22.32 15.42 14.50
CA VAL A 426 -23.35 14.58 15.08
C VAL A 426 -24.13 15.42 16.09
N ALA A 427 -25.46 15.31 16.10
CA ALA A 427 -26.33 15.93 17.09
C ALA A 427 -26.19 15.20 18.44
N GLY A 428 -26.03 15.96 19.52
CA GLY A 428 -25.90 15.44 20.88
C GLY A 428 -24.71 16.04 21.64
N ASP A 429 -24.96 16.47 22.87
CA ASP A 429 -23.93 17.08 23.72
C ASP A 429 -22.97 16.02 24.27
N GLY A 430 -21.67 16.34 24.32
CA GLY A 430 -20.65 15.46 24.90
C GLY A 430 -20.24 14.26 24.04
N LEU A 431 -20.68 14.20 22.78
CA LEU A 431 -20.27 13.16 21.83
C LEU A 431 -18.95 13.51 21.14
N ALA A 432 -18.02 12.56 21.12
CA ALA A 432 -16.82 12.62 20.31
C ALA A 432 -17.03 11.86 19.00
N VAL A 433 -16.64 12.47 17.89
CA VAL A 433 -16.81 11.91 16.54
C VAL A 433 -15.44 11.73 15.91
N ARG A 434 -15.18 10.54 15.37
CA ARG A 434 -13.96 10.21 14.67
C ARG A 434 -14.25 9.56 13.33
N HIS A 435 -13.63 10.10 12.30
CA HIS A 435 -13.78 9.69 10.90
C HIS A 435 -12.52 10.08 10.13
N ARG A 436 -12.33 9.55 8.93
CA ARG A 436 -11.23 9.98 8.04
C ARG A 436 -11.40 11.45 7.65
N ARG A 437 -10.29 12.18 7.51
CA ARG A 437 -10.29 13.64 7.29
C ARG A 437 -10.63 14.07 5.86
N GLY A 438 -10.55 13.18 4.89
CA GLY A 438 -10.75 13.53 3.48
C GLY A 438 -10.30 12.44 2.53
N TYR A 439 -10.17 12.80 1.26
CA TYR A 439 -9.70 11.93 0.19
C TYR A 439 -9.09 12.76 -0.95
N TYR A 440 -8.28 12.13 -1.80
CA TYR A 440 -7.82 12.75 -3.03
C TYR A 440 -8.76 12.44 -4.19
N ALA A 441 -9.25 13.47 -4.89
CA ALA A 441 -10.07 13.32 -6.10
C ALA A 441 -9.19 13.03 -7.33
N THR A 442 -8.44 11.94 -7.29
CA THR A 442 -7.61 11.48 -8.41
C THR A 442 -8.46 10.85 -9.49
N ASP A 443 -8.31 11.32 -10.74
CA ASP A 443 -8.92 10.69 -11.90
C ASP A 443 -8.47 9.23 -11.99
N PRO A 444 -9.39 8.27 -11.87
CA PRO A 444 -8.98 6.89 -11.87
C PRO A 444 -8.38 6.46 -13.22
N GLU A 445 -8.66 7.14 -14.34
CA GLU A 445 -8.03 6.87 -15.66
C GLU A 445 -6.52 7.11 -15.68
N LYS A 446 -6.02 8.08 -14.90
CA LYS A 446 -4.61 8.47 -14.94
C LYS A 446 -3.68 7.45 -14.29
N TRP A 447 -4.09 6.83 -13.18
CA TRP A 447 -3.26 5.83 -12.49
C TRP A 447 -3.48 4.40 -13.01
N ARG A 448 -4.60 4.13 -13.69
CA ARG A 448 -4.83 2.83 -14.38
C ARG A 448 -3.75 2.50 -15.41
N LYS A 449 -3.16 3.51 -16.07
CA LYS A 449 -2.07 3.35 -17.03
C LYS A 449 -0.73 2.95 -16.42
N SER A 450 -0.52 3.15 -15.11
CA SER A 450 0.71 2.77 -14.40
C SER A 450 0.61 1.43 -13.66
N GLY A 451 -0.58 0.83 -13.56
CA GLY A 451 -0.82 -0.33 -12.68
C GLY A 451 -0.30 -1.69 -13.17
N GLU A 452 0.14 -1.86 -14.42
CA GLU A 452 0.75 -3.13 -14.89
C GLU A 452 2.00 -3.48 -14.08
N GLY A 453 2.79 -2.48 -13.68
CA GLY A 453 3.96 -2.69 -12.83
C GLY A 453 3.59 -3.13 -11.41
N GLU A 454 2.43 -2.72 -10.89
CA GLU A 454 2.05 -2.97 -9.50
C GLU A 454 1.64 -4.41 -9.24
N MET A 455 0.88 -5.04 -10.16
CA MET A 455 0.51 -6.45 -10.02
C MET A 455 1.74 -7.35 -10.16
N ASN A 456 2.66 -7.07 -11.08
CA ASN A 456 3.91 -7.82 -11.20
C ASN A 456 4.75 -7.75 -9.92
N VAL A 457 4.92 -6.54 -9.35
CA VAL A 457 5.59 -6.36 -8.06
C VAL A 457 4.87 -7.11 -6.93
N ALA A 458 3.54 -7.18 -6.97
CA ALA A 458 2.77 -7.94 -5.98
C ALA A 458 2.87 -9.46 -6.17
N LEU A 459 2.97 -9.96 -7.39
CA LEU A 459 3.19 -11.38 -7.68
C LEU A 459 4.61 -11.81 -7.29
N GLU A 460 5.60 -10.93 -7.36
CA GLU A 460 6.96 -11.23 -6.88
C GLU A 460 7.09 -11.19 -5.36
N LYS A 461 6.10 -10.62 -4.66
CA LYS A 461 6.06 -10.53 -3.19
C LYS A 461 5.18 -11.64 -2.65
N ASP A 462 5.60 -12.29 -1.57
CA ASP A 462 4.83 -13.34 -0.87
C ASP A 462 3.61 -12.78 -0.09
N ILE A 463 2.86 -11.84 -0.66
CA ILE A 463 1.67 -11.23 -0.04
C ILE A 463 0.51 -11.22 -1.03
N ILE A 464 -0.54 -11.94 -0.65
CA ILE A 464 -1.77 -11.99 -1.43
C ILE A 464 -2.45 -10.61 -1.49
N SER A 465 -3.03 -10.30 -2.64
CA SER A 465 -3.93 -9.15 -2.83
C SER A 465 -5.35 -9.63 -3.01
N THR A 466 -6.31 -8.91 -2.45
CA THR A 466 -7.73 -9.33 -2.40
C THR A 466 -8.67 -8.31 -3.06
N GLY A 467 -8.12 -7.38 -3.88
CA GLY A 467 -8.90 -6.35 -4.58
C GLY A 467 -9.80 -6.91 -5.68
N VAL A 468 -9.36 -8.00 -6.34
CA VAL A 468 -10.20 -8.82 -7.23
C VAL A 468 -10.22 -10.23 -6.69
N LEU A 469 -11.39 -10.79 -6.42
CA LEU A 469 -11.51 -12.09 -5.77
C LEU A 469 -11.70 -13.21 -6.80
N PHE A 470 -11.00 -14.32 -6.62
CA PHE A 470 -11.12 -15.47 -7.51
C PHE A 470 -10.81 -16.81 -6.83
N TYR A 471 -11.28 -17.88 -7.46
CA TYR A 471 -10.70 -19.22 -7.33
C TYR A 471 -9.85 -19.49 -8.56
N ALA A 472 -8.80 -20.29 -8.41
CA ALA A 472 -8.02 -20.80 -9.52
C ALA A 472 -7.76 -22.28 -9.33
N ARG A 473 -7.93 -23.07 -10.40
CA ARG A 473 -7.64 -24.50 -10.42
C ARG A 473 -6.62 -24.81 -11.50
N ALA A 474 -5.49 -25.41 -11.14
CA ALA A 474 -4.58 -25.96 -12.12
C ALA A 474 -4.99 -27.40 -12.47
N MET A 475 -5.17 -27.67 -13.75
CA MET A 475 -5.36 -29.02 -14.26
C MET A 475 -4.03 -29.48 -14.87
N PRO A 476 -3.36 -30.49 -14.27
CA PRO A 476 -2.16 -31.08 -14.85
C PRO A 476 -2.44 -31.58 -16.27
N PRO A 477 -1.43 -31.57 -17.14
CA PRO A 477 -1.61 -31.97 -18.52
C PRO A 477 -1.95 -33.46 -18.61
N SER A 478 -3.03 -33.80 -19.32
CA SER A 478 -3.26 -35.15 -19.84
C SER A 478 -2.59 -35.25 -21.20
N ASP A 479 -1.69 -36.23 -21.39
CA ASP A 479 -1.10 -36.61 -22.68
C ASP A 479 -0.45 -35.46 -23.49
N ASN A 480 0.69 -34.93 -23.02
CA ASN A 480 1.49 -33.87 -23.69
C ASN A 480 0.77 -32.50 -23.88
N ALA A 481 -0.31 -32.23 -23.16
CA ALA A 481 -1.00 -30.94 -23.17
C ALA A 481 -0.26 -29.84 -22.37
N ASP A 482 -0.69 -28.59 -22.54
CA ASP A 482 -0.30 -27.49 -21.66
C ASP A 482 -1.04 -27.59 -20.32
N VAL A 483 -0.44 -27.07 -19.23
CA VAL A 483 -1.15 -26.92 -17.96
C VAL A 483 -2.24 -25.87 -18.15
N LYS A 484 -3.49 -26.23 -17.87
CA LYS A 484 -4.62 -25.30 -17.95
C LYS A 484 -4.99 -24.81 -16.56
N VAL A 485 -4.82 -23.52 -16.31
CA VAL A 485 -5.27 -22.84 -15.09
C VAL A 485 -6.64 -22.23 -15.36
N GLU A 486 -7.66 -22.70 -14.66
CA GLU A 486 -9.02 -22.17 -14.74
C GLU A 486 -9.28 -21.22 -13.58
N PHE A 487 -9.42 -19.94 -13.90
CA PHE A 487 -9.90 -18.92 -12.97
C PHE A 487 -11.42 -18.90 -12.92
N LEU A 488 -11.96 -18.60 -11.75
CA LEU A 488 -13.36 -18.25 -11.54
C LEU A 488 -13.41 -16.94 -10.73
N VAL A 489 -13.61 -15.83 -11.43
CA VAL A 489 -13.56 -14.47 -10.87
C VAL A 489 -14.92 -14.08 -10.30
N ASP A 490 -14.91 -13.43 -9.13
CA ASP A 490 -16.10 -12.86 -8.51
C ASP A 490 -16.53 -11.58 -9.23
N PRO A 491 -17.71 -11.57 -9.87
CA PRO A 491 -18.17 -10.45 -10.69
C PRO A 491 -18.42 -9.19 -9.85
N HIS A 492 -18.63 -9.31 -8.54
CA HIS A 492 -18.87 -8.18 -7.64
C HIS A 492 -17.59 -7.42 -7.28
N THR A 493 -16.43 -7.91 -7.74
CA THR A 493 -15.12 -7.32 -7.46
C THR A 493 -14.43 -6.78 -8.72
N ILE A 494 -15.14 -6.77 -9.84
CA ILE A 494 -14.68 -6.27 -11.14
C ILE A 494 -15.71 -5.32 -11.75
N THR A 495 -15.26 -4.51 -12.70
CA THR A 495 -16.11 -3.49 -13.34
C THR A 495 -16.65 -3.97 -14.67
N PHE A 496 -17.97 -3.79 -14.85
CA PHE A 496 -18.65 -3.90 -16.14
C PHE A 496 -19.12 -2.52 -16.60
N GLU A 497 -18.78 -2.13 -17.83
CA GLU A 497 -19.34 -0.93 -18.47
C GLU A 497 -20.55 -1.32 -19.31
N THR A 498 -21.65 -0.57 -19.17
CA THR A 498 -22.81 -0.71 -20.04
C THR A 498 -22.66 0.24 -21.23
N GLN A 499 -22.37 -0.31 -22.42
CA GLN A 499 -22.20 0.49 -23.65
C GLN A 499 -23.55 0.91 -24.27
N SER A 500 -24.58 0.08 -24.10
CA SER A 500 -25.97 0.33 -24.52
C SER A 500 -26.93 -0.54 -23.70
N GLU A 501 -28.25 -0.32 -23.78
CA GLU A 501 -29.23 -1.20 -23.13
C GLU A 501 -28.98 -2.65 -23.55
N ASN A 502 -28.56 -3.51 -22.60
CA ASN A 502 -28.27 -4.95 -22.74
C ASN A 502 -26.89 -5.34 -23.29
N GLN A 503 -25.92 -4.42 -23.37
CA GLN A 503 -24.54 -4.74 -23.72
C GLN A 503 -23.57 -4.26 -22.65
N HIS A 504 -22.94 -5.22 -21.98
CA HIS A 504 -21.92 -4.98 -20.95
C HIS A 504 -20.54 -5.32 -21.48
N GLU A 505 -19.49 -4.78 -20.90
CA GLU A 505 -18.11 -5.12 -21.26
C GLU A 505 -17.23 -5.12 -20.02
N CYS A 506 -16.37 -6.13 -19.88
CA CYS A 506 -15.28 -6.16 -18.90
C CYS A 506 -13.93 -6.04 -19.62
N ASN A 507 -12.92 -5.48 -18.95
CA ASN A 507 -11.54 -5.47 -19.43
C ASN A 507 -10.63 -5.95 -18.29
N LEU A 508 -10.23 -7.22 -18.39
CA LEU A 508 -9.44 -7.90 -17.37
C LEU A 508 -8.14 -8.42 -17.94
N GLU A 509 -7.13 -8.53 -17.08
CA GLU A 509 -5.87 -9.20 -17.35
C GLU A 509 -5.70 -10.38 -16.39
N PHE A 510 -5.26 -11.52 -16.92
CA PHE A 510 -4.96 -12.74 -16.19
C PHE A 510 -3.49 -13.06 -16.36
N GLN A 511 -2.80 -13.38 -15.27
CA GLN A 511 -1.38 -13.70 -15.29
C GLN A 511 -1.13 -15.01 -14.55
N VAL A 512 -0.31 -15.88 -15.15
CA VAL A 512 0.21 -17.11 -14.54
C VAL A 512 1.72 -17.11 -14.68
N GLN A 513 2.43 -16.98 -13.56
CA GLN A 513 3.90 -17.04 -13.52
C GLN A 513 4.33 -18.34 -12.83
N ALA A 514 5.16 -19.15 -13.47
CA ALA A 514 5.69 -20.39 -12.92
C ALA A 514 7.12 -20.19 -12.44
N PHE A 515 7.34 -20.42 -11.14
CA PHE A 515 8.66 -20.39 -10.51
C PHE A 515 9.09 -21.80 -10.12
N THR A 516 10.39 -22.06 -10.21
CA THR A 516 11.02 -23.23 -9.55
C THR A 516 10.95 -23.09 -8.02
N PRO A 517 11.10 -24.19 -7.25
CA PRO A 517 11.18 -24.11 -5.78
C PRO A 517 12.31 -23.20 -5.27
N GLU A 518 13.35 -22.97 -6.08
CA GLU A 518 14.45 -22.05 -5.79
C GLU A 518 14.13 -20.57 -6.10
N GLY A 519 12.90 -20.25 -6.52
CA GLY A 519 12.45 -18.88 -6.80
C GLY A 519 12.88 -18.35 -8.17
N LYS A 520 13.37 -19.19 -9.08
CA LYS A 520 13.67 -18.79 -10.46
C LYS A 520 12.41 -18.84 -11.32
N LEU A 521 12.07 -17.71 -11.97
CA LEU A 521 11.01 -17.65 -12.99
C LEU A 521 11.36 -18.55 -14.18
N VAL A 522 10.46 -19.47 -14.50
CA VAL A 522 10.57 -20.40 -15.64
C VAL A 522 9.80 -19.89 -16.83
N LYS A 523 8.56 -19.46 -16.61
CA LYS A 523 7.67 -18.97 -17.65
C LYS A 523 6.58 -18.08 -17.06
N ALA A 524 6.15 -17.09 -17.81
CA ALA A 524 4.96 -16.28 -17.50
C ALA A 524 4.03 -16.27 -18.71
N GLU A 525 2.74 -16.36 -18.46
CA GLU A 525 1.68 -16.19 -19.46
C GLU A 525 0.75 -15.07 -19.01
N VAL A 526 0.41 -14.18 -19.94
CA VAL A 526 -0.50 -13.07 -19.73
C VAL A 526 -1.61 -13.17 -20.78
N GLN A 527 -2.86 -13.12 -20.33
CA GLN A 527 -4.03 -13.20 -21.19
C GLN A 527 -5.00 -12.09 -20.85
N GLN A 528 -5.40 -11.30 -21.85
CA GLN A 528 -6.42 -10.27 -21.69
C GLN A 528 -7.80 -10.82 -22.05
N ALA A 529 -8.81 -10.37 -21.32
CA ALA A 529 -10.21 -10.65 -21.56
C ALA A 529 -10.97 -9.33 -21.73
N GLU A 530 -11.23 -8.99 -23.00
CA GLU A 530 -12.03 -7.85 -23.40
C GLU A 530 -13.09 -8.33 -24.38
N ALA A 531 -14.35 -8.40 -23.93
CA ALA A 531 -15.43 -8.87 -24.77
C ALA A 531 -16.79 -8.23 -24.39
N PRO A 532 -17.61 -7.86 -25.39
CA PRO A 532 -18.99 -7.48 -25.14
C PRO A 532 -19.81 -8.70 -24.71
N LEU A 533 -20.52 -8.55 -23.59
CA LEU A 533 -21.39 -9.53 -22.98
C LEU A 533 -22.85 -9.13 -23.23
N LYS A 534 -23.61 -10.04 -23.82
CA LYS A 534 -25.07 -9.94 -23.89
C LYS A 534 -25.66 -10.07 -22.48
N GLN A 535 -26.83 -9.47 -22.23
CA GLN A 535 -27.52 -9.53 -20.94
C GLN A 535 -27.61 -10.94 -20.34
N ASP A 536 -28.09 -11.95 -21.07
CA ASP A 536 -28.17 -13.32 -20.54
C ASP A 536 -26.83 -13.90 -20.09
N THR A 537 -25.73 -13.52 -20.75
CA THR A 537 -24.38 -13.95 -20.37
C THR A 537 -23.91 -13.19 -19.14
N TYR A 538 -24.17 -11.89 -19.08
CA TYR A 538 -23.90 -11.06 -17.91
C TYR A 538 -24.64 -11.59 -16.67
N ASP A 539 -25.94 -11.87 -16.77
CA ASP A 539 -26.75 -12.41 -15.65
C ASP A 539 -26.22 -13.77 -15.16
N ARG A 540 -25.74 -14.62 -16.07
CA ARG A 540 -25.08 -15.89 -15.71
C ARG A 540 -23.75 -15.67 -14.99
N ILE A 541 -22.97 -14.68 -15.43
CA ILE A 541 -21.69 -14.32 -14.81
C ILE A 541 -21.94 -13.75 -13.41
N GLU A 542 -22.88 -12.80 -13.25
CA GLU A 542 -23.25 -12.24 -11.95
C GLU A 542 -23.58 -13.33 -10.92
N LYS A 543 -24.29 -14.38 -11.36
CA LYS A 543 -24.71 -15.47 -10.48
C LYS A 543 -23.61 -16.50 -10.20
N ASN A 544 -22.79 -16.84 -11.18
CA ASN A 544 -21.92 -18.04 -11.11
C ASN A 544 -20.42 -17.74 -11.13
N GLY A 545 -20.02 -16.50 -11.39
CA GLY A 545 -18.63 -16.13 -11.63
C GLY A 545 -18.27 -16.04 -13.11
N LEU A 546 -17.17 -15.33 -13.41
CA LEU A 546 -16.57 -15.28 -14.74
C LEU A 546 -15.47 -16.36 -14.85
N PRO A 547 -15.69 -17.44 -15.63
CA PRO A 547 -14.66 -18.44 -15.86
C PRO A 547 -13.66 -17.94 -16.90
N MET A 548 -12.37 -18.12 -16.65
CA MET A 548 -11.30 -17.82 -17.60
C MET A 548 -10.21 -18.89 -17.58
N PRO A 549 -9.99 -19.63 -18.67
CA PRO A 549 -8.84 -20.52 -18.79
C PRO A 549 -7.60 -19.79 -19.30
N VAL A 550 -6.45 -20.08 -18.70
CA VAL A 550 -5.11 -19.67 -19.15
C VAL A 550 -4.24 -20.91 -19.28
N SER A 551 -3.61 -21.12 -20.43
CA SER A 551 -2.74 -22.26 -20.68
C SER A 551 -1.27 -21.87 -20.55
N ILE A 552 -0.49 -22.67 -19.82
CA ILE A 552 0.95 -22.48 -19.68
C ILE A 552 1.70 -23.79 -19.97
N LYS A 553 2.62 -23.73 -20.93
CA LYS A 553 3.48 -24.87 -21.27
C LYS A 553 4.62 -25.01 -20.25
N LEU A 554 4.63 -26.12 -19.51
CA LEU A 554 5.65 -26.44 -18.51
C LEU A 554 6.19 -27.85 -18.74
N ALA A 555 7.47 -28.05 -18.44
CA ALA A 555 8.09 -29.38 -18.44
C ALA A 555 7.68 -30.15 -17.16
N PRO A 556 7.91 -31.47 -17.09
CA PRO A 556 7.82 -32.20 -15.83
C PRO A 556 8.71 -31.55 -14.75
N GLY A 557 8.19 -31.44 -13.53
CA GLY A 557 8.87 -30.74 -12.44
C GLY A 557 7.94 -30.25 -11.34
N GLN A 558 8.53 -29.61 -10.33
CA GLN A 558 7.81 -28.91 -9.27
C GLN A 558 7.86 -27.41 -9.53
N TYR A 559 6.74 -26.74 -9.34
CA TYR A 559 6.59 -25.32 -9.58
C TYR A 559 5.74 -24.67 -8.48
N LEU A 560 6.01 -23.41 -8.20
CA LEU A 560 5.08 -22.51 -7.53
C LEU A 560 4.49 -21.59 -8.60
N LEU A 561 3.17 -21.63 -8.77
CA LEU A 561 2.47 -20.72 -9.68
C LEU A 561 2.03 -19.48 -8.92
N HIS A 562 2.45 -18.29 -9.35
CA HIS A 562 1.88 -17.02 -8.90
C HIS A 562 0.79 -16.62 -9.87
N LEU A 563 -0.41 -16.40 -9.35
CA LEU A 563 -1.64 -16.22 -10.11
C LEU A 563 -2.16 -14.80 -9.87
N GLY A 564 -2.40 -14.05 -10.94
CA GLY A 564 -2.89 -12.67 -10.89
C GLY A 564 -4.15 -12.48 -11.73
N VAL A 565 -5.10 -11.72 -11.20
CA VAL A 565 -6.24 -11.20 -11.97
C VAL A 565 -6.36 -9.72 -11.69
N ARG A 566 -6.38 -8.90 -12.75
CA ARG A 566 -6.50 -7.45 -12.67
C ARG A 566 -7.70 -6.95 -13.44
N ASP A 567 -8.45 -6.06 -12.82
CA ASP A 567 -9.42 -5.22 -13.52
C ASP A 567 -8.69 -4.00 -14.07
N ASN A 568 -8.45 -3.97 -15.39
CA ASN A 568 -7.71 -2.90 -16.04
C ASN A 568 -8.47 -1.56 -15.96
N ARG A 569 -9.80 -1.59 -15.74
CA ARG A 569 -10.62 -0.40 -15.54
C ARG A 569 -10.58 0.14 -14.13
N THR A 570 -10.10 -0.57 -13.14
CA THR A 570 -9.96 0.00 -11.79
C THR A 570 -8.54 -0.03 -11.32
N GLY A 571 -7.64 -0.76 -11.97
CA GLY A 571 -6.30 -1.04 -11.47
C GLY A 571 -6.29 -1.97 -10.25
N GLN A 572 -7.45 -2.37 -9.73
CA GLN A 572 -7.54 -3.34 -8.65
C GLN A 572 -7.13 -4.71 -9.17
N PHE A 573 -6.48 -5.48 -8.32
CA PHE A 573 -6.06 -6.82 -8.65
C PHE A 573 -6.11 -7.73 -7.43
N GLY A 574 -6.14 -9.03 -7.72
CA GLY A 574 -5.97 -10.10 -6.76
C GLY A 574 -4.78 -10.95 -7.12
N THR A 575 -4.11 -11.51 -6.10
CA THR A 575 -3.02 -12.47 -6.28
C THR A 575 -3.20 -13.69 -5.37
N SER A 576 -2.73 -14.84 -5.82
CA SER A 576 -2.74 -16.10 -5.05
C SER A 576 -1.64 -17.03 -5.57
N ASP A 577 -1.17 -17.95 -4.72
CA ASP A 577 -0.13 -18.91 -5.09
C ASP A 577 -0.66 -20.34 -5.10
N LEU A 578 -0.16 -21.14 -6.04
CA LEU A 578 -0.56 -22.53 -6.20
C LEU A 578 0.65 -23.43 -6.47
N PRO A 579 1.04 -24.29 -5.51
CA PRO A 579 2.01 -25.34 -5.77
C PRO A 579 1.50 -26.32 -6.82
N LEU A 580 2.34 -26.64 -7.79
CA LEU A 580 2.03 -27.57 -8.88
C LEU A 580 3.17 -28.57 -9.05
N THR A 581 2.81 -29.85 -9.18
CA THR A 581 3.75 -30.90 -9.56
C THR A 581 3.27 -31.55 -10.85
N ILE A 582 4.15 -31.61 -11.85
CA ILE A 582 3.90 -32.24 -13.14
C ILE A 582 4.78 -33.49 -13.21
N GLY A 583 4.14 -34.66 -13.28
CA GLY A 583 4.85 -35.93 -13.43
C GLY A 583 5.45 -36.09 -14.83
N GLU A 584 6.45 -36.97 -14.97
CA GLU A 584 6.88 -37.42 -16.29
C GLU A 584 5.73 -38.16 -16.98
N ALA A 585 5.49 -37.84 -18.26
CA ALA A 585 4.53 -38.60 -19.05
C ALA A 585 4.96 -40.07 -19.07
N ALA A 586 4.05 -40.99 -18.73
CA ALA A 586 4.34 -42.41 -18.84
C ALA A 586 4.73 -42.71 -20.29
N ALA A 587 5.95 -43.19 -20.50
CA ALA A 587 6.40 -43.65 -21.80
C ALA A 587 5.54 -44.86 -22.19
N HIS A 588 4.57 -44.64 -23.08
CA HIS A 588 3.72 -45.68 -23.66
C HIS A 588 4.34 -46.29 -24.91
#